data_AF-A0A5F8H5G7-F1
#
_entry.id   AF-A0A5F8H5G7-F1
#
_cell.length_a   1.000
_cell.length_b   1.000
_cell.length_c   1.000
_cell.angle_alpha   90.00
_cell.angle_beta   90.00
_cell.angle_gamma   90.00
#
_symmetry.space_group_name_H-M   'P 1'
#
loop_
_entity.id
_entity.type
_entity.pdbx_description
1 polymer ?
#
loop_
_entity_poly.entity_id
_entity_poly.type
_entity_poly.pdbx_seq_one_letter_code
_entity_poly.pdbx_strand_id
1 'polypeptide(L)'
;MTKHPPNRRGISFEVGAQLEARDRLKNWYPAHIQEIDYEEGQVLIHFKRWNHRYDEWFCWDSPYLRPLEKIQLRKEGLHDEEGSFSPLLSILSLLIICFGAVSHLTELCFYR
;
A
#
# COMPACT_ATOMS: atom_id res chain seq x y z
N MET A 1 -13.94 -6.40 25.50
CA MET A 1 -13.19 -7.69 25.54
C MET A 1 -12.09 -7.54 24.49
N THR A 2 -10.82 -7.57 24.87
CA THR A 2 -9.72 -7.47 23.90
C THR A 2 -9.72 -8.70 23.01
N LYS A 3 -9.79 -8.49 21.70
CA LYS A 3 -9.70 -9.57 20.72
C LYS A 3 -8.22 -9.91 20.50
N HIS A 4 -7.96 -11.15 20.12
CA HIS A 4 -6.60 -11.61 19.81
C HIS A 4 -6.41 -11.67 18.29
N PRO A 5 -5.22 -11.28 17.78
CA PRO A 5 -4.94 -11.33 16.36
C PRO A 5 -5.01 -12.77 15.84
N PRO A 6 -5.63 -13.00 14.67
CA PRO A 6 -5.79 -14.33 14.12
C PRO A 6 -4.44 -14.87 13.62
N ASN A 7 -4.21 -16.18 13.78
CA ASN A 7 -3.04 -16.84 13.22
C ASN A 7 -3.24 -17.07 11.71
N ARG A 8 -2.84 -16.09 10.88
CA ARG A 8 -2.87 -16.18 9.42
C ARG A 8 -1.47 -16.47 8.88
N ARG A 9 -1.34 -17.54 8.10
CA ARG A 9 -0.05 -17.92 7.49
C ARG A 9 0.48 -16.80 6.60
N GLY A 10 1.67 -16.30 6.92
CA GLY A 10 2.37 -15.28 6.15
C GLY A 10 1.98 -13.82 6.45
N ILE A 11 1.07 -13.57 7.40
CA ILE A 11 0.79 -12.22 7.90
C ILE A 11 1.17 -12.17 9.38
N SER A 12 2.06 -11.25 9.73
CA SER A 12 2.34 -10.90 11.13
C SER A 12 1.49 -9.69 11.50
N PHE A 13 0.66 -9.82 12.53
CA PHE A 13 -0.15 -8.71 13.06
C PHE A 13 0.61 -7.96 14.14
N GLU A 14 1.63 -7.22 13.71
CA GLU A 14 2.49 -6.42 14.58
C GLU A 14 2.63 -5.02 13.95
N VAL A 15 2.77 -3.98 14.78
CA VAL A 15 3.03 -2.62 14.27
C VAL A 15 4.36 -2.62 13.51
N GLY A 16 4.34 -2.11 12.28
CA GLY A 16 5.47 -2.14 11.34
C GLY A 16 5.55 -3.39 10.46
N ALA A 17 4.71 -4.41 10.70
CA ALA A 17 4.69 -5.59 9.84
C ALA A 17 4.25 -5.24 8.42
N GLN A 18 4.92 -5.84 7.44
CA GLN A 18 4.67 -5.61 6.02
C GLN A 18 3.70 -6.65 5.45
N LEU A 19 2.75 -6.19 4.65
CA LEU A 19 1.73 -7.01 3.99
C LEU A 19 1.28 -6.33 2.69
N GLU A 20 0.41 -6.99 1.93
CA GLU A 20 -0.26 -6.35 0.82
C GLU A 20 -1.74 -6.14 1.13
N ALA A 21 -2.22 -4.93 0.83
CA ALA A 21 -3.61 -4.54 1.03
C ALA A 21 -4.25 -4.19 -0.31
N ARG A 22 -5.55 -4.47 -0.41
CA ARG A 22 -6.33 -4.16 -1.60
C ARG A 22 -6.97 -2.78 -1.47
N ASP A 23 -6.82 -1.96 -2.51
CA ASP A 23 -7.46 -0.65 -2.57
C ASP A 23 -8.92 -0.72 -3.07
N ARG A 24 -9.57 0.44 -3.13
CA ARG A 24 -10.95 0.60 -3.64
C ARG A 24 -11.07 0.25 -5.13
N LEU A 25 -10.00 0.42 -5.90
CA LEU A 25 -9.90 0.05 -7.31
C LEU A 25 -9.57 -1.43 -7.52
N LYS A 26 -9.60 -2.24 -6.45
CA LYS A 26 -9.38 -3.67 -6.45
C LYS A 26 -7.95 -4.11 -6.80
N ASN A 27 -6.99 -3.19 -6.76
CA ASN A 27 -5.56 -3.42 -6.95
C ASN A 27 -4.87 -3.75 -5.63
N TRP A 28 -3.80 -4.54 -5.70
CA TRP A 28 -3.01 -4.92 -4.53
C TRP A 28 -1.75 -4.04 -4.46
N TYR A 29 -1.48 -3.49 -3.29
CA TYR A 29 -0.32 -2.65 -3.06
C TYR A 29 0.44 -3.09 -1.80
N PRO A 30 1.77 -2.95 -1.79
CA PRO A 30 2.56 -3.15 -0.59
C PRO A 30 2.20 -2.10 0.46
N ALA A 31 2.03 -2.55 1.70
CA ALA A 31 1.60 -1.74 2.81
C ALA A 31 2.24 -2.23 4.12
N HIS A 32 2.10 -1.46 5.18
CA HIS A 32 2.50 -1.88 6.52
C HIS A 32 1.42 -1.52 7.54
N ILE A 33 1.44 -2.23 8.66
CA ILE A 33 0.57 -1.96 9.80
C ILE A 33 1.10 -0.74 10.54
N GLN A 34 0.35 0.35 10.53
CA GLN A 34 0.69 1.58 11.25
C GLN A 34 0.24 1.48 12.72
N GLU A 35 -0.94 0.89 12.97
CA GLU A 35 -1.54 0.78 14.29
C GLU A 35 -2.47 -0.44 14.36
N ILE A 36 -2.73 -0.95 15.55
CA ILE A 36 -3.63 -2.10 15.81
C ILE A 36 -4.61 -1.72 16.91
N ASP A 37 -5.90 -1.84 16.61
CA ASP A 37 -6.99 -1.73 17.58
C ASP A 37 -7.41 -3.15 18.02
N TYR A 38 -7.08 -3.49 19.27
CA TYR A 38 -7.42 -4.79 19.87
C TYR A 38 -8.86 -4.87 20.38
N GLU A 39 -9.55 -3.74 20.57
CA GLU A 39 -10.94 -3.73 21.02
C GLU A 39 -11.87 -4.07 19.86
N GLU A 40 -11.69 -3.37 18.73
CA GLU A 40 -12.48 -3.58 17.52
C GLU A 40 -11.93 -4.73 16.64
N GLY A 41 -10.66 -5.09 16.80
CA GLY A 41 -9.99 -6.12 16.00
C GLY A 41 -9.64 -5.62 14.60
N GLN A 42 -9.14 -4.39 14.54
CA GLN A 42 -8.83 -3.69 13.31
C GLN A 42 -7.36 -3.30 13.26
N VAL A 43 -6.85 -3.12 12.06
CA VAL A 43 -5.48 -2.70 11.78
C VAL A 43 -5.52 -1.49 10.87
N LEU A 44 -4.78 -0.45 11.22
CA LEU A 44 -4.57 0.70 10.37
C LEU A 44 -3.49 0.37 9.36
N ILE A 45 -3.84 0.42 8.08
CA ILE A 45 -2.93 0.08 6.99
C ILE A 45 -2.44 1.36 6.32
N HIS A 46 -1.12 1.50 6.24
CA HIS A 46 -0.46 2.53 5.46
C HIS A 46 0.12 1.95 4.18
N PHE A 47 -0.29 2.49 3.03
CA PHE A 47 0.20 2.05 1.71
C PHE A 47 1.59 2.62 1.43
N LYS A 48 2.54 1.77 1.03
CA LYS A 48 3.92 2.20 0.75
C LYS A 48 3.91 3.20 -0.41
N ARG A 49 4.57 4.35 -0.22
CA ARG A 49 4.66 5.48 -1.18
C ARG A 49 3.37 6.28 -1.35
N TRP A 50 2.37 6.08 -0.49
CA TRP A 50 1.15 6.86 -0.49
C TRP A 50 1.21 7.88 0.65
N ASN A 51 0.37 8.91 0.55
CA ASN A 51 0.24 9.89 1.63
C ASN A 51 -0.64 9.31 2.75
N HIS A 52 -0.30 9.59 4.02
CA HIS A 52 -1.04 9.16 5.21
C HIS A 52 -2.55 9.45 5.18
N ARG A 53 -3.00 10.41 4.36
CA ARG A 53 -4.43 10.67 4.13
C ARG A 53 -5.20 9.47 3.54
N TYR A 54 -4.49 8.50 2.98
CA TYR A 54 -5.07 7.29 2.38
C TYR A 54 -4.96 6.08 3.32
N ASP A 55 -4.52 6.29 4.56
CA ASP A 55 -4.45 5.23 5.56
C ASP A 55 -5.88 4.83 5.93
N GLU A 56 -6.13 3.52 5.92
CA GLU A 56 -7.47 2.98 6.09
C GLU A 56 -7.47 1.85 7.12
N TRP A 57 -8.51 1.83 7.95
CA TRP A 57 -8.73 0.78 8.94
C TRP A 57 -9.33 -0.46 8.26
N PHE A 58 -8.70 -1.61 8.46
CA PHE A 58 -9.19 -2.90 7.99
C PHE A 58 -9.44 -3.83 9.16
N CYS A 59 -10.48 -4.66 9.09
CA CYS A 59 -10.58 -5.80 9.98
C CYS A 59 -9.40 -6.76 9.71
N TRP A 60 -8.72 -7.25 10.74
CA TRP A 60 -7.58 -8.18 10.55
C TRP A 60 -7.96 -9.50 9.86
N ASP A 61 -9.25 -9.86 9.89
CA ASP A 61 -9.82 -11.05 9.26
C ASP A 61 -10.26 -10.77 7.82
N SER A 62 -10.09 -9.53 7.35
CA SER A 62 -10.51 -9.14 6.02
C SER A 62 -9.76 -9.95 4.95
N PRO A 63 -10.46 -10.45 3.90
CA PRO A 63 -9.84 -11.12 2.78
C PRO A 63 -9.02 -10.16 1.89
N TYR A 64 -9.09 -8.86 2.16
CA TYR A 64 -8.36 -7.81 1.44
C TYR A 64 -6.93 -7.59 1.96
N LEU A 65 -6.49 -8.38 2.93
CA LEU A 65 -5.12 -8.43 3.42
C LEU A 65 -4.47 -9.76 3.03
N ARG A 66 -3.29 -9.72 2.43
CA ARG A 66 -2.51 -10.91 2.05
C ARG A 66 -1.02 -10.76 2.45
N PRO A 67 -0.30 -11.88 2.62
CA PRO A 67 1.15 -11.87 2.85
C PRO A 67 1.88 -11.09 1.75
N LEU A 68 2.84 -10.25 2.13
CA LEU A 68 3.76 -9.67 1.15
C LEU A 68 4.73 -10.75 0.67
N GLU A 69 4.80 -10.98 -0.64
CA GLU A 69 5.80 -11.88 -1.23
C GLU A 69 7.21 -11.31 -1.01
N LYS A 70 7.95 -11.91 -0.08
CA LYS A 70 9.36 -11.61 0.12
C LYS A 70 10.16 -12.32 -0.96
N ILE A 71 10.32 -11.70 -2.12
CA ILE A 71 11.33 -12.16 -3.09
C ILE A 71 12.69 -11.91 -2.43
N GLN A 72 13.30 -12.98 -1.89
CA GLN A 72 14.65 -12.97 -1.32
C GLN A 72 15.66 -12.82 -2.47
N LEU A 73 15.74 -11.63 -3.06
CA LEU A 73 16.92 -11.26 -3.84
C LEU A 73 18.08 -11.22 -2.85
N ARG A 74 19.11 -12.04 -3.12
CA ARG A 74 20.35 -12.07 -2.33
C ARG A 74 20.78 -10.64 -2.04
N LYS A 75 20.93 -10.35 -0.74
CA LYS A 75 21.35 -9.06 -0.17
C LYS A 75 22.53 -8.48 -0.95
N GLU A 76 22.25 -7.46 -1.76
CA GLU A 76 23.21 -6.46 -2.21
C GLU A 76 22.56 -5.09 -1.94
N GLY A 77 22.70 -4.63 -0.68
CA GLY A 77 22.60 -3.23 -0.27
C GLY A 77 21.48 -2.34 -0.80
N LEU A 78 20.22 -2.57 -0.40
CA LEU A 78 19.19 -1.52 -0.50
C LEU A 78 18.61 -1.25 0.88
N HIS A 79 19.16 -0.20 1.49
CA HIS A 79 18.55 0.55 2.57
C HIS A 79 17.12 0.89 2.16
N ASP A 80 16.11 0.55 2.97
CA ASP A 80 14.79 1.16 2.86
C ASP A 80 14.98 2.64 3.24
N GLU A 81 15.33 3.45 2.24
CA GLU A 81 15.48 4.90 2.36
C GLU A 81 14.09 5.49 2.66
N GLU A 82 13.76 5.57 3.94
CA GLU A 82 12.90 6.60 4.48
C GLU A 82 13.44 7.98 4.04
N GLY A 83 12.65 8.69 3.24
CA GLY A 83 12.81 10.14 3.08
C GLY A 83 14.06 10.62 2.33
N SER A 84 14.19 10.32 1.03
CA SER A 84 14.93 11.21 0.13
C SER A 84 14.15 11.47 -1.14
N PHE A 85 13.54 12.66 -1.22
CA PHE A 85 13.05 13.25 -2.45
C PHE A 85 14.22 13.35 -3.44
N SER A 86 14.32 12.43 -4.40
CA SER A 86 15.17 12.61 -5.58
C SER A 86 14.32 13.25 -6.69
N PRO A 87 14.46 14.56 -6.99
CA PRO A 87 13.63 15.27 -7.98
C PRO A 87 13.85 14.84 -9.44
N LEU A 88 14.69 13.83 -9.69
CA LEU A 88 15.04 13.37 -11.04
C LEU A 88 14.26 12.12 -11.51
N LEU A 89 13.54 11.43 -10.62
CA LEU A 89 12.71 10.26 -10.98
C LEU A 89 11.21 10.59 -11.14
N SER A 90 10.85 11.88 -11.13
CA SER A 90 9.50 12.38 -11.42
C SER A 90 9.25 12.54 -12.93
N ILE A 91 10.30 12.68 -13.75
CA ILE A 91 10.16 13.00 -15.17
C ILE A 91 9.89 11.73 -16.00
N LEU A 92 10.43 10.57 -15.62
CA LEU A 92 10.15 9.31 -16.32
C LEU A 92 8.80 8.68 -15.97
N SER A 93 8.28 8.91 -14.76
CA SER A 93 6.97 8.39 -14.33
C SER A 93 5.80 9.19 -14.94
N LEU A 94 5.98 10.49 -15.18
CA LEU A 94 5.02 11.30 -15.94
C LEU A 94 4.92 10.87 -17.42
N LEU A 95 6.01 10.41 -18.03
CA LEU A 95 5.98 9.94 -19.42
C LEU A 95 5.21 8.62 -19.61
N ILE A 96 5.23 7.74 -18.61
CA ILE A 96 4.47 6.47 -18.64
C ILE A 96 2.97 6.72 -18.45
N ILE A 97 2.59 7.73 -17.68
CA ILE A 97 1.17 8.13 -17.53
C ILE A 97 0.67 8.85 -18.81
N CYS A 98 1.54 9.60 -19.51
CA CYS A 98 1.14 10.33 -20.72
C CYS A 98 1.03 9.48 -21.99
N PHE A 99 1.72 8.34 -22.12
CA PHE A 99 1.58 7.47 -23.31
C PHE A 99 0.45 6.43 -23.23
N GLY A 100 -0.10 6.16 -22.03
CA GLY A 100 -1.26 5.29 -21.86
C GLY A 100 -2.61 5.91 -22.21
N ALA A 101 -2.64 7.18 -22.63
CA ALA A 101 -3.86 7.95 -22.92
C ALA A 101 -3.97 8.40 -24.39
N VAL A 102 -3.20 7.82 -25.32
CA VAL A 102 -3.39 8.01 -26.77
C VAL A 102 -4.14 6.81 -27.35
N SER A 103 -5.32 6.51 -26.81
CA SER A 103 -6.31 5.60 -27.43
C SER A 103 -7.70 5.75 -26.81
N HIS A 104 -8.13 6.96 -26.45
CA HIS A 104 -9.57 7.27 -26.48
C HIS A 104 -9.77 8.78 -26.58
N LEU A 105 -9.85 9.21 -27.82
CA LEU A 105 -10.50 10.42 -28.34
C LEU A 105 -11.15 11.35 -27.30
N THR A 106 -10.59 12.56 -27.26
CA THR A 106 -11.27 13.85 -27.49
C THR A 106 -12.56 14.18 -26.71
N GLU A 107 -12.56 15.41 -26.19
CA GLU A 107 -13.67 16.20 -25.63
C GLU A 107 -13.84 16.08 -24.10
N LEU A 108 -13.08 16.85 -23.30
CA LEU A 108 -13.23 18.28 -23.00
C LEU A 108 -14.61 18.68 -22.42
N CYS A 109 -14.50 19.43 -21.32
CA CYS A 109 -15.50 20.26 -20.66
C CYS A 109 -16.39 19.49 -19.65
N PHE A 110 -16.42 19.84 -18.36
CA PHE A 110 -16.15 21.14 -17.77
C PHE A 110 -16.11 21.00 -16.23
N TYR A 111 -15.02 21.49 -15.62
CA TYR A 111 -15.10 22.20 -14.35
C TYR A 111 -15.90 23.48 -14.63
N ARG A 112 -17.18 23.49 -14.26
CA ARG A 112 -17.90 24.64 -13.71
C ARG A 112 -18.81 24.15 -12.61
#